data_AF-A0A6A5AI10-F1
#
_entry.id   AF-A0A6A5AI10-F1
#
_cell.length_a   1.000
_cell.length_b   1.000
_cell.length_c   1.000
_cell.angle_alpha   90.00
_cell.angle_beta   90.00
_cell.angle_gamma   90.00
#
_symmetry.space_group_name_H-M   'P 1'
#
loop_
_entity.id
_entity.type
_entity.pdbx_description
1 polymer ?
#
loop_
_entity_poly.entity_id
_entity_poly.type
_entity_poly.pdbx_seq_one_letter_code
_entity_poly.pdbx_strand_id
1 'polypeptide(L)'
;DSRCILSDKSGHVPIQMSLDHKPDHEAEKLRILAAGGTVFRGRVCGGVAVSRGFGDFWFKRNEDNNPDKKPWEHFVIAEPCVNIHVRTRDDEFLVLGCDGIYDVMSNE
;
A
#
# COMPACT_ATOMS: atom_id res chain seq x y z
N ASP A 1 5.95 -2.80 -3.17
CA ASP A 1 4.69 -3.20 -2.50
C ASP A 1 5.08 -4.28 -1.49
N SER A 2 4.87 -4.08 -0.20
CA SER A 2 5.40 -4.99 0.84
C SER A 2 4.27 -5.43 1.75
N ARG A 3 4.37 -6.65 2.29
CA ARG A 3 3.30 -7.29 3.04
C ARG A 3 3.79 -7.84 4.38
N CYS A 4 2.89 -7.81 5.36
CA CYS A 4 3.01 -8.44 6.65
C CYS A 4 1.90 -9.50 6.82
N ILE A 5 2.29 -10.70 7.27
CA ILE A 5 1.36 -11.76 7.68
C ILE A 5 1.71 -12.26 9.08
N LEU A 6 0.71 -12.75 9.81
CA LEU A 6 0.81 -13.33 11.14
C LEU A 6 0.43 -14.81 11.09
N SER A 7 1.30 -15.67 11.60
CA SER A 7 0.99 -17.09 11.88
C SER A 7 0.31 -17.21 13.24
N ASP A 8 -0.78 -17.96 13.29
CA ASP A 8 -1.51 -18.30 14.51
C ASP A 8 -1.66 -19.83 14.64
N LYS A 9 -1.57 -20.36 15.87
CA LYS A 9 -1.67 -21.81 16.12
C LYS A 9 -3.02 -22.42 15.76
N SER A 10 -4.06 -21.59 15.75
CA SER A 10 -5.44 -21.98 15.46
C SER A 10 -5.74 -22.08 13.98
N GLY A 11 -4.97 -21.41 13.13
CA GLY A 11 -5.24 -21.28 11.70
C GLY A 11 -4.32 -22.16 10.86
N HIS A 12 -4.87 -22.71 9.78
CA HIS A 12 -4.06 -23.24 8.68
C HIS A 12 -3.71 -22.14 7.66
N VAL A 13 -4.32 -20.95 7.80
CA VAL A 13 -4.20 -19.83 6.86
C VAL A 13 -3.68 -18.62 7.62
N PRO A 14 -2.53 -18.05 7.24
CA PRO A 14 -1.97 -16.88 7.92
C PRO A 14 -2.89 -15.66 7.84
N ILE A 15 -2.94 -14.90 8.93
CA ILE A 15 -3.71 -13.67 9.01
C ILE A 15 -2.93 -12.57 8.29
N GLN A 16 -3.49 -12.01 7.22
CA GLN A 16 -2.86 -10.89 6.52
C GLN A 16 -3.00 -9.60 7.32
N MET A 17 -1.87 -9.05 7.76
CA MET A 17 -1.81 -7.91 8.67
C MET A 17 -1.76 -6.55 7.95
N SER A 18 -1.39 -6.53 6.68
CA SER A 18 -1.29 -5.32 5.86
C SER A 18 -2.01 -5.46 4.53
N LEU A 19 -2.41 -4.34 3.94
CA LEU A 19 -2.93 -4.29 2.58
C LEU A 19 -1.82 -3.87 1.61
N ASP A 20 -1.74 -4.57 0.49
CA ASP A 20 -0.90 -4.19 -0.65
C ASP A 20 -1.45 -2.91 -1.28
N HIS A 21 -0.57 -1.96 -1.61
CA HIS A 21 -0.96 -0.65 -2.14
C HIS A 21 -0.55 -0.54 -3.62
N LYS A 22 -1.28 -1.27 -4.45
CA LYS A 22 -1.14 -1.23 -5.91
C LYS A 22 -2.01 -0.12 -6.51
N PRO A 23 -1.54 0.63 -7.52
CA PRO A 23 -2.33 1.67 -8.19
C PRO A 23 -3.68 1.17 -8.75
N ASP A 24 -3.77 -0.11 -9.05
CA ASP A 24 -4.90 -0.84 -9.61
C ASP A 24 -6.01 -1.08 -8.57
N HIS A 25 -5.65 -1.11 -7.28
CA HIS A 25 -6.59 -1.33 -6.19
C HIS A 25 -7.57 -0.18 -6.10
N GLU A 26 -8.85 -0.49 -5.90
CA GLU A 26 -9.95 0.46 -6.07
C GLU A 26 -9.77 1.75 -5.26
N ALA A 27 -9.46 1.64 -3.97
CA ALA A 27 -9.24 2.80 -3.10
C ALA A 27 -8.07 3.68 -3.58
N GLU A 28 -6.97 3.07 -4.01
CA GLU A 28 -5.79 3.79 -4.50
C GLU A 28 -6.07 4.44 -5.86
N LYS A 29 -6.72 3.72 -6.77
CA LYS A 29 -7.13 4.21 -8.08
C LYS A 29 -8.04 5.42 -7.95
N LEU A 30 -9.07 5.34 -7.10
CA LEU A 30 -10.00 6.45 -6.87
C LEU A 30 -9.28 7.68 -6.30
N ARG A 31 -8.37 7.50 -5.34
CA ARG A 31 -7.55 8.59 -4.79
C ARG A 31 -6.66 9.24 -5.86
N ILE A 32 -5.99 8.44 -6.69
CA ILE A 32 -5.13 8.94 -7.78
C ILE A 32 -5.96 9.75 -8.79
N LEU A 33 -7.15 9.26 -9.17
CA LEU A 33 -8.06 9.96 -10.08
C LEU A 33 -8.58 11.26 -9.46
N ALA A 34 -8.93 11.26 -8.17
CA ALA A 34 -9.38 12.45 -7.45
C ALA A 34 -8.29 13.53 -7.35
N ALA A 35 -7.02 13.13 -7.28
CA ALA A 35 -5.88 14.03 -7.33
C ALA A 35 -5.61 14.61 -8.74
N GLY A 36 -6.33 14.14 -9.78
CA GLY A 36 -6.14 14.54 -11.19
C GLY A 36 -5.17 13.66 -11.97
N GLY A 37 -4.76 12.53 -11.40
CA GLY A 37 -3.84 11.58 -12.02
C GLY A 37 -4.55 10.54 -12.87
N THR A 38 -3.78 9.57 -13.39
CA THR A 38 -4.33 8.41 -14.12
C THR A 38 -3.67 7.13 -13.63
N VAL A 39 -4.31 5.98 -13.89
CA VAL A 39 -3.73 4.66 -13.67
C VAL A 39 -3.69 3.92 -14.99
N PHE A 40 -2.49 3.58 -15.47
CA PHE A 40 -2.28 2.90 -16.74
C PHE A 40 -1.40 1.66 -16.53
N ARG A 41 -1.94 0.47 -16.82
CA ARG A 41 -1.26 -0.83 -16.65
C ARG A 41 -0.58 -0.97 -15.27
N GLY A 42 -1.35 -0.67 -14.22
CA GLY A 42 -0.90 -0.72 -12.83
C GLY A 42 0.15 0.31 -12.44
N ARG A 43 0.27 1.41 -13.19
CA ARG A 43 1.21 2.49 -12.89
C ARG A 43 0.51 3.84 -12.75
N VAL A 44 0.93 4.60 -11.74
CA VAL A 44 0.50 5.99 -11.50
C VAL A 44 1.04 6.87 -12.62
N CYS A 45 0.15 7.50 -13.38
CA CYS A 45 0.45 8.32 -14.55
C CYS A 45 1.40 7.62 -15.55
N GLY A 46 1.37 6.28 -15.63
CA GLY A 46 2.27 5.48 -16.45
C GLY A 46 3.72 5.36 -15.97
N GLY A 47 4.09 6.04 -14.88
CA GLY A 47 5.47 6.08 -14.37
C GLY A 47 5.78 4.98 -13.36
N VAL A 48 5.22 5.10 -12.15
CA VAL A 48 5.59 4.28 -10.99
C VAL A 48 4.52 3.21 -10.69
N ALA A 49 4.95 2.00 -10.32
CA ALA A 49 4.08 0.84 -10.07
C ALA A 49 3.60 0.70 -8.61
N VAL A 50 3.86 1.70 -7.77
CA VAL A 50 3.37 1.78 -6.39
C VAL A 50 2.53 3.03 -6.23
N SER A 51 1.45 2.95 -5.46
CA SER A 51 0.61 4.11 -5.15
C SER A 51 1.03 4.82 -3.87
N ARG A 52 1.82 4.14 -3.02
CA ARG A 52 2.35 4.68 -1.77
C ARG A 52 3.84 4.38 -1.63
N GLY A 53 4.58 5.34 -1.09
CA GLY A 53 6.03 5.25 -0.91
C GLY A 53 6.63 6.53 -0.35
N PHE A 54 7.80 6.42 0.26
CA PHE A 54 8.63 7.57 0.60
C PHE A 54 9.34 8.10 -0.66
N GLY A 55 9.70 9.38 -0.69
CA GLY A 55 10.29 9.99 -1.89
C GLY A 55 9.26 10.22 -2.99
N ASP A 56 9.60 9.91 -4.25
CA ASP A 56 8.76 10.13 -5.44
C ASP A 56 8.18 11.55 -5.54
N PHE A 57 9.01 12.55 -5.21
CA PHE A 57 8.58 13.94 -5.09
C PHE A 57 7.91 14.50 -6.35
N TRP A 58 8.26 13.97 -7.53
CA TRP A 58 7.61 14.34 -8.78
C TRP A 58 6.10 14.07 -8.77
N PHE A 59 5.67 13.02 -8.07
CA PHE A 59 4.26 12.61 -7.92
C PHE A 59 3.57 13.26 -6.71
N LYS A 60 4.28 14.13 -5.97
CA LYS A 60 3.84 14.82 -4.74
C LYS A 60 3.86 16.34 -4.86
N ARG A 61 3.79 16.84 -6.08
CA ARG A 61 3.85 18.28 -6.35
C ARG A 61 2.49 18.94 -6.14
N ASN A 62 2.52 20.19 -5.71
CA ASN A 62 1.38 21.07 -5.59
C ASN A 62 1.36 22.03 -6.79
N GLU A 63 1.14 21.49 -7.98
CA GLU A 63 1.21 22.27 -9.23
C GLU A 63 0.08 23.30 -9.35
N ASP A 64 -1.02 23.06 -8.64
CA ASP A 64 -2.16 23.95 -8.49
C ASP A 64 -1.92 25.09 -7.47
N ASN A 65 -0.76 25.13 -6.81
CA ASN A 65 -0.42 26.10 -5.76
C ASN A 65 -1.49 26.21 -4.65
N ASN A 66 -2.20 25.11 -4.37
CA ASN A 66 -3.26 25.07 -3.38
C ASN A 66 -2.65 24.94 -1.97
N PRO A 67 -2.66 25.99 -1.13
CA PRO A 67 -2.02 25.94 0.19
C PRO A 67 -2.68 24.91 1.13
N ASP A 68 -3.93 24.54 0.86
CA ASP A 68 -4.69 23.60 1.69
C ASP A 68 -4.48 22.14 1.29
N LYS A 69 -3.80 21.89 0.16
CA LYS A 69 -3.54 20.54 -0.35
C LYS A 69 -2.79 19.70 0.68
N LYS A 70 -3.40 18.59 1.06
CA LYS A 70 -2.88 17.70 2.10
C LYS A 70 -1.93 16.65 1.52
N PRO A 71 -0.98 16.14 2.32
CA PRO A 71 -0.04 15.11 1.88
C PRO A 71 -0.69 13.84 1.29
N TRP A 72 -1.94 13.53 1.66
CA TRP A 72 -2.69 12.38 1.17
C TRP A 72 -3.48 12.62 -0.12
N GLU A 73 -3.48 13.86 -0.64
CA GLU A 73 -4.18 14.26 -1.86
C GLU A 73 -3.26 14.30 -3.10
N HIS A 74 -2.03 13.77 -2.98
CA HIS A 74 -1.08 13.65 -4.08
C HIS A 74 -1.27 12.35 -4.87
N PHE A 75 -0.58 12.15 -6.01
CA PHE A 75 -0.70 10.90 -6.77
C PHE A 75 -0.07 9.72 -6.02
N VAL A 76 1.14 9.92 -5.49
CA VAL A 76 1.80 8.98 -4.59
C VAL A 76 1.83 9.57 -3.19
N ILE A 77 1.50 8.80 -2.16
CA ILE A 77 1.45 9.30 -0.78
C ILE A 77 2.36 8.48 0.13
N ALA A 78 2.81 9.06 1.25
CA ALA A 78 3.60 8.34 2.25
C ALA A 78 2.76 7.91 3.47
N GLU A 79 1.46 8.17 3.45
CA GLU A 79 0.57 7.85 4.57
C GLU A 79 0.36 6.32 4.68
N PRO A 80 0.65 5.72 5.84
CA PRO A 80 0.50 4.28 6.04
C PRO A 80 -0.96 3.88 6.21
N CYS A 81 -1.25 2.60 5.97
CA CYS A 81 -2.44 1.95 6.51
C CYS A 81 -2.04 1.25 7.82
N VAL A 82 -2.70 1.59 8.93
CA VAL A 82 -2.38 1.04 10.25
C VAL A 82 -3.46 0.06 10.67
N ASN A 83 -3.05 -1.18 10.93
CA ASN A 83 -3.89 -2.21 11.52
C ASN A 83 -3.39 -2.51 12.94
N ILE A 84 -4.30 -2.63 13.91
CA ILE A 84 -3.97 -2.89 15.32
C ILE A 84 -4.48 -4.28 15.68
N HIS A 85 -3.56 -5.16 16.05
CA HIS A 85 -3.87 -6.51 16.53
C HIS A 85 -3.54 -6.65 18.01
N VAL A 86 -4.52 -7.12 18.79
CA VAL A 86 -4.31 -7.42 20.21
C VAL A 86 -3.69 -8.82 20.30
N ARG A 87 -2.48 -8.88 20.87
CA ARG A 87 -1.73 -10.12 20.93
C ARG A 87 -2.43 -11.20 21.76
N THR A 88 -2.35 -12.44 21.28
CA THR A 88 -2.85 -13.63 21.96
C THR A 88 -1.72 -14.62 22.26
N ARG A 89 -2.03 -15.73 22.95
CA ARG A 89 -1.06 -16.83 23.15
C ARG A 89 -0.94 -17.74 21.93
N ASP A 90 -1.84 -17.58 20.96
CA ASP A 90 -1.90 -18.36 19.74
C ASP A 90 -1.06 -17.74 18.63
N ASP A 91 -0.76 -16.44 18.69
CA ASP A 91 0.17 -15.76 17.80
C ASP A 91 1.59 -16.39 17.89
N GLU A 92 2.14 -16.82 16.76
CA GLU A 92 3.45 -17.49 16.70
C GLU A 92 4.57 -16.57 16.23
N PHE A 93 4.46 -16.05 15.00
CA PHE A 93 5.46 -15.19 14.38
C PHE A 93 4.85 -14.31 13.29
N LEU A 94 5.54 -13.23 12.96
CA LEU A 94 5.24 -12.36 11.83
C LEU A 94 6.24 -12.61 10.70
N VAL A 95 5.76 -12.55 9.47
CA VAL A 95 6.61 -12.47 8.28
C VAL A 95 6.43 -11.08 7.67
N LEU A 96 7.55 -10.43 7.37
CA LEU A 96 7.62 -9.16 6.66
C LEU A 96 8.44 -9.39 5.40
N GLY A 97 7.86 -9.12 4.24
CA GLY A 97 8.53 -9.33 2.95
C GLY A 97 8.16 -8.27 1.93
N CYS A 98 9.01 -8.11 0.92
CA CYS A 98 8.69 -7.34 -0.28
C CYS A 98 7.96 -8.19 -1.32
N ASP A 99 7.40 -7.51 -2.32
CA ASP A 99 6.83 -8.08 -3.55
C ASP A 99 7.70 -9.16 -4.18
N GLY A 100 9.03 -9.07 -4.11
CA GLY A 100 9.92 -10.13 -4.60
C GLY A 100 9.64 -11.54 -4.03
N ILE A 101 9.03 -11.65 -2.84
CA ILE A 101 8.54 -12.92 -2.29
C ILE A 101 7.07 -13.13 -2.66
N TYR A 102 6.23 -12.12 -2.42
CA TYR A 102 4.77 -12.25 -2.54
C TYR A 102 4.24 -12.26 -3.99
N ASP A 103 5.09 -11.96 -4.98
CA ASP A 103 4.79 -12.14 -6.40
C ASP A 103 4.91 -13.61 -6.83
N VAL A 104 5.60 -14.46 -6.04
CA VAL A 104 5.86 -15.87 -6.38
C VAL A 104 5.34 -16.86 -5.34
N MET A 105 4.94 -16.41 -4.16
CA MET A 105 4.39 -17.25 -3.09
C MET A 105 3.09 -16.65 -2.55
N SER A 106 2.11 -17.53 -2.31
CA SER A 106 0.90 -17.22 -1.55
C SER A 106 1.22 -16.94 -0.09
N ASN A 107 0.21 -16.55 0.69
CA ASN A 107 0.40 -16.33 2.12
C ASN A 107 0.64 -17.66 2.85
N GLU A 108 0.01 -18.75 2.36
CA GLU A 108 0.18 -20.15 2.78
C GLU A 108 1.46 -20.77 2.21
#